data_AF-A0A973TL61-F1
#
_entry.id   AF-A0A973TL61-F1
#
_cell.length_a   1.000
_cell.length_b   1.000
_cell.length_c   1.000
_cell.angle_alpha   90.00
_cell.angle_beta   90.00
_cell.angle_gamma   90.00
#
_symmetry.space_group_name_H-M   'P 1'
#
loop_
_entity.id
_entity.type
_entity.pdbx_description
1 polymer ?
#
loop_
_entity_poly.entity_id
_entity_poly.type
_entity_poly.pdbx_seq_one_letter_code
_entity_poly.pdbx_strand_id
1 'polypeptide(L)'
;MTDEANDQAQQAEQQNQLDPKFFTVVNDYLELTNKHSKEHGLQRISMASMYAAARFNAHAYMSAAGADVAKDRQPFLDYMTRLYRRMLNEHLDGLGHERGIDVGPSELEAELLAQQAAQKAQQDQAQA
;
A
#
# COMPACT_ATOMS: atom_id res chain seq x y z
N MET A 1 6.40 -22.58 -27.81
CA MET A 1 6.91 -21.31 -27.24
C MET A 1 5.79 -20.39 -26.74
N THR A 2 4.52 -20.81 -26.78
CA THR A 2 3.36 -20.03 -26.31
C THR A 2 2.92 -20.37 -24.88
N ASP A 3 3.29 -21.55 -24.35
CA ASP A 3 2.88 -21.97 -23.00
C ASP A 3 3.73 -21.30 -21.89
N GLU A 4 5.04 -21.12 -22.12
CA GLU A 4 5.95 -20.51 -21.13
C GLU A 4 5.67 -19.03 -20.87
N ALA A 5 5.17 -18.29 -21.87
CA ALA A 5 4.81 -16.88 -21.73
C ALA A 5 3.49 -16.70 -20.95
N ASN A 6 2.57 -17.65 -21.07
CA ASN A 6 1.29 -17.63 -20.37
C ASN A 6 1.45 -18.02 -18.89
N ASP A 7 2.35 -18.97 -18.59
CA ASP A 7 2.70 -19.35 -17.22
C ASP A 7 3.42 -18.23 -16.46
N GLN A 8 4.27 -17.43 -17.13
CA GLN A 8 4.96 -16.29 -16.51
C GLN A 8 4.01 -15.12 -16.22
N ALA A 9 3.01 -14.87 -17.09
CA ALA A 9 1.99 -13.85 -16.86
C ALA A 9 1.06 -14.21 -15.69
N GLN A 10 0.62 -15.47 -15.60
CA GLN A 10 -0.24 -15.95 -14.50
C GLN A 10 0.50 -15.97 -13.15
N GLN A 11 1.81 -16.27 -13.14
CA GLN A 11 2.62 -16.20 -11.93
C GLN A 11 2.84 -14.76 -11.44
N ALA A 12 2.95 -13.77 -12.35
CA ALA A 12 3.06 -12.36 -11.99
C ALA A 12 1.74 -11.79 -11.43
N GLU A 13 0.58 -12.22 -11.96
CA GLU A 13 -0.73 -11.84 -11.43
C GLU A 13 -1.00 -12.45 -10.04
N GLN A 14 -0.56 -13.69 -9.79
CA GLN A 14 -0.66 -14.31 -8.46
C GLN A 14 0.29 -13.69 -7.42
N GLN A 15 1.47 -13.22 -7.84
CA GLN A 15 2.42 -12.55 -6.95
C GLN A 15 1.93 -11.17 -6.47
N ASN A 16 0.97 -10.56 -7.17
CA ASN A 16 0.42 -9.23 -6.86
C ASN A 16 -0.85 -9.25 -6.01
N GLN A 17 -1.40 -10.43 -5.67
CA GLN A 17 -2.54 -10.53 -4.77
C GLN A 17 -2.03 -10.71 -3.33
N LEU A 18 -2.21 -9.68 -2.50
CA LEU A 18 -1.94 -9.77 -1.06
C LEU A 18 -2.75 -10.93 -0.46
N ASP A 19 -2.09 -11.78 0.34
CA ASP A 19 -2.74 -12.88 1.07
C ASP A 19 -3.98 -12.34 1.82
N PRO A 20 -5.18 -12.91 1.66
CA PRO A 20 -6.37 -12.48 2.40
C PRO A 20 -6.16 -12.37 3.93
N LYS A 21 -5.25 -13.16 4.50
CA LYS A 21 -4.86 -13.06 5.91
C LYS A 21 -4.19 -11.72 6.25
N PHE A 22 -3.50 -11.10 5.31
CA PHE A 22 -2.95 -9.76 5.47
C PHE A 22 -4.07 -8.77 5.84
N PHE A 23 -5.17 -8.78 5.07
CA PHE A 23 -6.30 -7.88 5.33
C PHE A 23 -7.03 -8.22 6.63
N THR A 24 -7.03 -9.49 7.05
CA THR A 24 -7.53 -9.87 8.39
C THR A 24 -6.74 -9.15 9.48
N VAL A 25 -5.40 -9.20 9.42
CA VAL A 25 -4.54 -8.52 10.40
C VAL A 25 -4.68 -7.00 10.35
N VAL A 26 -4.80 -6.42 9.15
CA VAL A 26 -5.08 -4.97 8.98
C VAL A 26 -6.39 -4.59 9.67
N ASN A 27 -7.44 -5.40 9.50
CA ASN A 27 -8.73 -5.17 10.16
C ASN A 27 -8.63 -5.26 11.68
N ASP A 28 -7.83 -6.19 12.22
CA ASP A 28 -7.59 -6.28 13.67
C ASP A 28 -6.93 -5.00 14.21
N TYR A 29 -5.95 -4.44 13.49
CA TYR A 29 -5.36 -3.14 13.84
C TYR A 29 -6.39 -2.00 13.79
N LEU A 30 -7.26 -1.99 12.77
CA LEU A 30 -8.31 -0.98 12.64
C LEU A 30 -9.35 -1.09 13.75
N GLU A 31 -9.75 -2.30 14.14
CA GLU A 31 -10.70 -2.52 15.24
C GLU A 31 -10.14 -1.96 16.56
N LEU A 32 -8.88 -2.28 16.88
CA LEU A 32 -8.21 -1.74 18.06
C LEU A 32 -8.11 -0.21 18.03
N THR A 33 -7.72 0.34 16.89
CA THR A 33 -7.62 1.78 16.67
C THR A 33 -8.98 2.46 16.83
N ASN A 34 -10.05 1.86 16.29
CA ASN A 34 -11.43 2.34 16.42
C ASN A 34 -11.94 2.28 17.86
N LYS A 35 -11.52 1.27 18.64
CA LYS A 35 -11.83 1.20 20.07
C LYS A 35 -11.18 2.37 20.80
N HIS A 36 -9.88 2.60 20.59
CA HIS A 36 -9.17 3.69 21.25
C HIS A 36 -9.64 5.08 20.80
N SER A 37 -10.08 5.24 19.55
CA SER A 37 -10.52 6.53 19.03
C SER A 37 -11.80 7.03 19.70
N LYS A 38 -12.67 6.12 20.17
CA LYS A 38 -13.86 6.46 20.96
C LYS A 38 -13.51 7.07 22.32
N GLU A 39 -12.37 6.71 22.90
CA GLU A 39 -11.95 7.17 24.23
C GLU A 39 -11.04 8.40 24.16
N HIS A 40 -10.15 8.45 23.16
CA HIS A 40 -9.06 9.43 23.11
C HIS A 40 -9.15 10.42 21.93
N GLY A 41 -10.14 10.25 21.05
CA GLY A 41 -10.36 11.08 19.87
C GLY A 41 -9.55 10.65 18.64
N LEU A 42 -10.11 10.90 17.46
CA LEU A 42 -9.55 10.45 16.17
C LEU A 42 -8.13 10.98 15.91
N GLN A 43 -7.89 12.28 16.11
CA GLN A 43 -6.59 12.90 15.80
C GLN A 43 -5.46 12.33 16.67
N ARG A 44 -5.72 12.13 17.97
CA ARG A 44 -4.73 11.58 18.89
C ARG A 44 -4.38 10.14 18.54
N ILE A 45 -5.39 9.36 18.19
CA ILE A 45 -5.20 7.96 17.81
C ILE A 45 -4.55 7.81 16.44
N SER A 46 -4.85 8.68 15.48
CA SER A 46 -4.13 8.72 14.20
C SER A 46 -2.61 8.90 14.41
N MET A 47 -2.21 9.85 15.27
CA MET A 47 -0.80 10.03 15.63
C MET A 47 -0.22 8.82 16.37
N ALA A 48 -0.97 8.22 17.29
CA ALA A 48 -0.55 7.04 18.03
C ALA A 48 -0.32 5.83 17.10
N SER A 49 -1.21 5.60 16.12
CA SER A 49 -1.08 4.54 15.12
C SER A 49 0.15 4.74 14.25
N MET A 50 0.42 5.97 13.80
CA MET A 50 1.65 6.29 13.06
C MET A 50 2.90 5.97 13.89
N TYR A 51 2.90 6.38 15.16
CA TYR A 51 4.03 6.15 16.06
C TYR A 51 4.25 4.65 16.34
N ALA A 52 3.16 3.89 16.52
CA ALA A 52 3.21 2.45 16.68
C ALA A 52 3.77 1.75 15.43
N ALA A 53 3.29 2.13 14.24
CA ALA A 53 3.79 1.61 12.98
C ALA A 53 5.29 1.91 12.81
N ALA A 54 5.74 3.13 13.11
CA ALA A 54 7.16 3.49 13.06
C ALA A 54 8.01 2.61 13.99
N ARG A 55 7.56 2.36 15.22
CA ARG A 55 8.27 1.48 16.18
C ARG A 55 8.36 0.04 15.68
N PHE A 56 7.25 -0.50 15.19
CA PHE A 56 7.22 -1.86 14.66
C PHE A 56 8.14 -1.99 13.44
N ASN A 57 8.04 -1.05 12.49
CA ASN A 57 8.83 -1.07 11.26
C ASN A 57 10.33 -0.87 11.53
N ALA A 58 10.70 -0.04 12.52
CA ALA A 58 12.09 0.09 12.95
C ALA A 58 12.63 -1.24 13.52
N HIS A 59 11.83 -1.94 14.34
CA HIS A 59 12.21 -3.25 14.86
C HIS A 59 12.34 -4.29 13.74
N ALA A 60 11.40 -4.33 12.80
CA ALA A 60 11.44 -5.23 11.65
C ALA A 60 12.67 -4.97 10.78
N TYR A 61 12.97 -3.70 10.49
CA TYR A 61 14.18 -3.29 9.79
C TYR A 61 15.44 -3.78 10.52
N MET A 62 15.58 -3.51 11.81
CA MET A 62 16.74 -3.96 12.59
C MET A 62 16.87 -5.48 12.66
N SER A 63 15.76 -6.21 12.57
CA SER A 63 15.73 -7.68 12.58
C SER A 63 16.14 -8.28 11.23
N ALA A 64 15.91 -7.54 10.13
CA ALA A 64 16.23 -7.96 8.77
C ALA A 64 17.55 -7.37 8.24
N ALA A 65 18.06 -6.32 8.89
CA ALA A 65 19.22 -5.60 8.40
C ALA A 65 20.50 -6.45 8.47
N GLY A 66 21.30 -6.35 7.41
CA GLY A 66 22.61 -6.98 7.33
C GLY A 66 23.68 -6.19 8.10
N ALA A 67 24.95 -6.45 7.78
CA ALA A 67 26.08 -5.88 8.50
C ALA A 67 26.22 -4.34 8.38
N ASP A 68 25.62 -3.71 7.36
CA ASP A 68 25.80 -2.28 7.04
C ASP A 68 24.53 -1.43 7.20
N VAL A 69 23.87 -1.60 8.36
CA VAL A 69 22.65 -0.87 8.76
C VAL A 69 22.77 0.65 8.58
N ALA A 70 23.97 1.21 8.74
CA ALA A 70 24.20 2.64 8.60
C ALA A 70 23.98 3.13 7.15
N LYS A 71 24.44 2.37 6.15
CA LYS A 71 24.24 2.71 4.74
C LYS A 71 22.80 2.53 4.28
N ASP A 72 22.11 1.53 4.83
CA ASP A 72 20.75 1.18 4.39
C ASP A 72 19.65 2.02 5.04
N ARG A 73 19.96 2.81 6.07
CA ARG A 73 18.97 3.63 6.79
C ARG A 73 18.22 4.58 5.87
N GLN A 74 18.94 5.39 5.07
CA GLN A 74 18.31 6.42 4.25
C GLN A 74 17.41 5.80 3.16
N PRO A 75 17.89 4.80 2.37
CA PRO A 75 17.03 4.09 1.43
C PRO A 75 15.77 3.48 2.07
N PHE A 76 15.88 2.92 3.26
CA PHE A 76 14.73 2.37 3.98
C PHE A 76 13.70 3.44 4.35
N LEU A 77 14.14 4.59 4.88
CA LEU A 77 13.25 5.69 5.23
C LEU A 77 12.54 6.25 3.98
N ASP A 78 13.26 6.41 2.88
CA ASP A 78 12.71 6.90 1.62
C ASP A 78 11.71 5.91 1.01
N TYR A 79 11.95 4.61 1.15
CA TYR A 79 11.01 3.57 0.72
C TYR A 79 9.73 3.60 1.56
N MET A 80 9.85 3.53 2.89
CA MET A 80 8.70 3.47 3.79
C MET A 80 7.81 4.72 3.71
N THR A 81 8.41 5.90 3.58
CA THR A 81 7.65 7.16 3.49
C THR A 81 6.93 7.30 2.15
N ARG A 82 7.56 6.91 1.03
CA ARG A 82 6.89 6.85 -0.28
C ARG A 82 5.75 5.84 -0.29
N LEU A 83 5.96 4.66 0.29
CA LEU A 83 4.92 3.63 0.40
C LEU A 83 3.71 4.15 1.18
N TYR A 84 3.93 4.77 2.34
CA TYR A 84 2.85 5.37 3.12
C TYR A 84 2.14 6.49 2.37
N ARG A 85 2.88 7.40 1.72
CA ARG A 85 2.31 8.51 0.94
C ARG A 85 1.41 7.98 -0.17
N ARG A 86 1.83 6.94 -0.88
CA ARG A 86 1.03 6.28 -1.91
C ARG A 86 -0.26 5.71 -1.34
N MET A 87 -0.18 4.82 -0.34
CA MET A 87 -1.38 4.19 0.26
C MET A 87 -2.35 5.24 0.81
N LEU A 88 -1.83 6.31 1.41
CA LEU A 88 -2.67 7.39 1.93
C LEU A 88 -3.40 8.15 0.80
N ASN A 89 -2.74 8.42 -0.33
CA ASN A 89 -3.40 9.01 -1.51
C ASN A 89 -4.50 8.07 -2.02
N GLU A 90 -4.20 6.77 -2.19
CA GLU A 90 -5.18 5.77 -2.64
C GLU A 90 -6.44 5.77 -1.76
N HIS A 91 -6.27 5.83 -0.44
CA HIS A 91 -7.39 5.87 0.49
C HIS A 91 -8.14 7.21 0.53
N LEU A 92 -7.45 8.34 0.33
CA LEU A 92 -8.10 9.64 0.23
C LEU A 92 -8.97 9.72 -1.03
N ASP A 93 -8.44 9.29 -2.16
CA ASP A 93 -9.16 9.24 -3.43
C ASP A 93 -10.38 8.31 -3.34
N GLY A 94 -10.20 7.11 -2.78
CA GLY A 94 -11.28 6.15 -2.57
C GLY A 94 -12.39 6.71 -1.68
N LEU A 95 -12.05 7.26 -0.51
CA LEU A 95 -13.03 7.84 0.40
C LEU A 95 -13.70 9.10 -0.17
N GLY A 96 -12.96 9.92 -0.92
CA GLY A 96 -13.50 11.07 -1.64
C GLY A 96 -14.55 10.64 -2.64
N HIS A 97 -14.21 9.65 -3.49
CA HIS A 97 -15.13 9.08 -4.46
C HIS A 97 -16.38 8.47 -3.82
N GLU A 98 -16.22 7.60 -2.81
CA GLU A 98 -17.32 6.95 -2.09
C GLU A 98 -18.30 7.95 -1.45
N ARG A 99 -17.78 9.10 -1.00
CA ARG A 99 -18.57 10.12 -0.30
C ARG A 99 -19.00 11.27 -1.19
N GLY A 100 -18.60 11.28 -2.46
CA GLY A 100 -18.83 12.41 -3.39
C GLY A 100 -18.15 13.70 -2.93
N ILE A 101 -16.98 13.61 -2.29
CA ILE A 101 -16.20 14.73 -1.78
C ILE A 101 -14.96 14.91 -2.65
N ASP A 102 -14.74 16.13 -3.13
CA ASP A 102 -13.49 16.51 -3.78
C ASP A 102 -12.35 16.60 -2.74
N VAL A 103 -11.35 15.74 -2.89
CA VAL A 103 -10.15 15.66 -2.03
C VAL A 103 -8.93 16.32 -2.67
N GLY A 104 -9.10 16.99 -3.81
CA GLY A 104 -8.02 17.60 -4.57
C GLY A 104 -7.34 16.65 -5.57
N PRO A 105 -6.31 17.12 -6.27
CA PRO A 105 -5.62 16.31 -7.27
C PRO A 105 -4.83 15.18 -6.61
N SER A 106 -5.01 13.96 -7.11
CA SER A 106 -4.24 12.79 -6.69
C SER A 106 -2.83 12.85 -7.25
N GLU A 107 -1.83 12.62 -6.40
CA GLU A 107 -0.44 12.44 -6.87
C GLU A 107 -0.25 11.15 -7.70
N LEU A 108 -1.24 10.26 -7.69
CA LEU A 108 -1.21 8.97 -8.37
C LEU A 108 -1.88 9.01 -9.74
N GLU A 109 -2.49 10.13 -10.13
CA GLU A 109 -3.28 10.24 -11.36
C GLU A 109 -2.51 9.78 -12.60
N ALA A 110 -1.26 10.23 -12.76
CA ALA A 110 -0.41 9.84 -13.88
C ALA A 110 -0.08 8.33 -13.87
N GLU A 111 0.14 7.74 -12.70
CA GLU A 111 0.43 6.30 -12.56
C GLU A 111 -0.83 5.47 -12.85
N LEU A 112 -2.00 5.88 -12.33
CA LEU A 112 -3.27 5.20 -12.56
C LEU A 112 -3.66 5.24 -14.04
N LEU A 113 -3.50 6.38 -14.72
CA LEU A 113 -3.73 6.50 -16.16
C LEU A 113 -2.80 5.58 -16.96
N ALA A 114 -1.52 5.50 -16.59
CA ALA A 114 -0.58 4.60 -17.24
C ALA A 114 -0.95 3.12 -17.02
N GLN A 115 -1.36 2.75 -15.80
CA GLN A 115 -1.81 1.39 -15.49
C GLN A 115 -3.09 1.03 -16.24
N GLN A 116 -4.07 1.94 -16.32
CA GLN A 116 -5.31 1.73 -17.08
C GLN A 116 -5.04 1.57 -18.58
N ALA A 117 -4.13 2.38 -19.14
CA ALA A 117 -3.73 2.26 -20.53
C ALA A 117 -3.04 0.91 -20.81
N ALA A 118 -2.17 0.45 -19.90
CA ALA A 118 -1.51 -0.85 -20.00
C ALA A 118 -2.50 -2.02 -19.91
N GLN A 119 -3.45 -1.97 -18.96
CA GLN A 119 -4.50 -2.98 -18.82
C GLN A 119 -5.40 -3.04 -20.05
N LYS A 120 -5.79 -1.88 -20.60
CA LYS A 120 -6.59 -1.83 -21.84
C LYS A 120 -5.84 -2.44 -23.03
N ALA A 121 -4.56 -2.13 -23.18
CA ALA A 121 -3.74 -2.72 -24.24
C ALA A 121 -3.60 -4.25 -24.11
N GLN A 122 -3.51 -4.77 -22.88
CA GLN A 122 -3.48 -6.20 -22.60
C GLN A 122 -4.83 -6.88 -22.89
N GLN A 123 -5.95 -6.21 -22.55
CA GLN A 123 -7.30 -6.71 -22.85
C GLN A 123 -7.57 -6.75 -24.36
N ASP A 124 -7.16 -5.72 -25.10
CA ASP A 124 -7.31 -5.65 -26.55
C ASP A 124 -6.46 -6.74 -27.26
N GLN A 125 -5.28 -7.09 -26.70
CA GLN A 125 -4.44 -8.18 -27.21
C GLN A 125 -4.97 -9.58 -26.87
N ALA A 126 -5.72 -9.73 -25.77
CA ALA A 126 -6.32 -11.01 -25.38
C ALA A 126 -7.64 -11.32 -26.14
N GLN A 127 -8.23 -10.31 -26.80
CA GLN A 127 -9.47 -10.42 -27.57
C GLN A 127 -9.26 -10.46 -29.09
N ALA A 128 -8.00 -10.38 -29.56
CA ALA A 128 -7.60 -10.46 -30.97
C ALA A 128 -7.03 -11.85 -31.32
#